data_AF-A0A1V9ZES8-F1
#
_entry.id   AF-A0A1V9ZES8-F1
#
_cell.length_a   1.000
_cell.length_b   1.000
_cell.length_c   1.000
_cell.angle_alpha   90.00
_cell.angle_beta   90.00
_cell.angle_gamma   90.00
#
_symmetry.space_group_name_H-M   'P 1'
#
loop_
_entity.id
_entity.type
_entity.pdbx_description
1 polymer ?
#
loop_
_entity_poly.entity_id
_entity_poly.type
_entity_poly.pdbx_seq_one_letter_code
_entity_poly.pdbx_strand_id
1 'polypeptide(L)'
;MSVRYEFDGESTGGIKGYIKVVRSNERPGASLQAHLDLSALDIDAIKAFDDNCKDEPIAAFKWHIHTKWHRSSSMGFLKGCSLENAGNHYDPDFACGPNSEHIKDDKCKDVKYTCNPQAYRKNPKVCERGDLSGKLGEMQVVDGVIAHTWYDAYYPSMQEETPHWNMLLHAVCKNTTPRIACAIATPSTNYDGTYASWVIVAVLIAALLGLHHVRHPILFKYYPTNVVVAAVVGILGLLVYQYFVIDSTI
;
A
#
# COMPACT_ATOMS: atom_id res chain seq x y z
N MET A 1 7.95 4.79 12.89
CA MET A 1 6.58 5.23 12.56
C MET A 1 6.20 4.69 11.20
N SER A 2 4.93 4.41 10.96
CA SER A 2 4.47 3.91 9.67
C SER A 2 3.17 4.55 9.21
N VAL A 3 3.08 4.75 7.90
CA VAL A 3 1.87 5.21 7.22
C VAL A 3 1.51 4.22 6.11
N ARG A 4 0.23 4.18 5.74
CA ARG A 4 -0.29 3.31 4.68
C ARG A 4 -1.11 4.14 3.68
N TYR A 5 -0.80 3.93 2.42
CA TYR A 5 -1.61 4.37 1.29
C TYR A 5 -2.50 3.20 0.91
N GLU A 6 -3.79 3.28 1.25
CA GLU A 6 -4.76 2.21 1.06
C GLU A 6 -5.52 2.38 -0.25
N PHE A 7 -5.76 1.27 -0.94
CA PHE A 7 -6.54 1.15 -2.16
C PHE A 7 -7.63 0.10 -1.92
N ASP A 8 -8.89 0.46 -2.09
CA ASP A 8 -10.04 -0.35 -1.69
C ASP A 8 -10.63 -1.23 -2.80
N GLY A 9 -10.09 -1.15 -4.02
CA GLY A 9 -10.68 -1.71 -5.22
C GLY A 9 -11.83 -0.86 -5.76
N GLU A 10 -12.87 -0.60 -4.97
CA GLU A 10 -14.08 0.11 -5.43
C GLU A 10 -13.81 1.54 -5.93
N SER A 11 -13.11 2.34 -5.13
CA SER A 11 -12.80 3.75 -5.43
C SER A 11 -11.56 3.91 -6.31
N THR A 12 -10.88 2.80 -6.59
CA THR A 12 -9.53 2.75 -7.19
C THR A 12 -9.48 1.87 -8.45
N GLY A 13 -10.65 1.59 -9.03
CA GLY A 13 -10.76 0.89 -10.32
C GLY A 13 -10.24 -0.53 -10.28
N GLY A 14 -10.45 -1.24 -9.18
CA GLY A 14 -10.09 -2.64 -8.98
C GLY A 14 -8.73 -2.89 -8.31
N ILE A 15 -7.91 -1.85 -8.09
CA ILE A 15 -6.66 -1.98 -7.34
C ILE A 15 -6.97 -2.08 -5.85
N LYS A 16 -6.66 -3.21 -5.21
CA LYS A 16 -6.93 -3.42 -3.79
C LYS A 16 -5.66 -3.71 -3.02
N GLY A 17 -5.53 -3.15 -1.82
CA GLY A 17 -4.39 -3.40 -0.93
C GLY A 17 -3.70 -2.11 -0.54
N TYR A 18 -2.38 -2.14 -0.38
CA TYR A 18 -1.67 -1.02 0.22
C TYR A 18 -0.23 -0.85 -0.24
N ILE A 19 0.27 0.38 -0.03
CA ILE A 19 1.69 0.69 0.06
C ILE A 19 1.98 1.20 1.48
N LYS A 20 2.77 0.44 2.24
CA LYS A 20 3.19 0.78 3.60
C LYS A 20 4.56 1.43 3.56
N VAL A 21 4.70 2.56 4.23
CA VAL A 21 5.97 3.25 4.44
C VAL A 21 6.36 3.10 5.90
N VAL A 22 7.55 2.58 6.18
CA VAL A 22 8.09 2.42 7.52
C VAL A 22 9.38 3.21 7.65
N ARG A 23 9.40 4.17 8.57
CA ARG A 23 10.59 4.96 8.92
C ARG A 23 11.06 4.60 10.33
N SER A 24 12.37 4.43 10.46
CA SER A 24 13.05 4.27 11.75
C SER A 24 13.77 5.58 12.12
N ASN A 25 13.91 5.84 13.41
CA ASN A 25 14.76 6.93 13.89
C ASN A 25 16.25 6.56 13.84
N GLU A 26 16.58 5.28 13.64
CA GLU A 26 17.95 4.74 13.69
C GLU A 26 18.66 4.77 12.33
N ARG A 27 17.90 4.87 11.23
CA ARG A 27 18.43 4.85 9.86
C ARG A 27 17.67 5.87 9.02
N PRO A 28 18.36 6.71 8.22
CA PRO A 28 17.68 7.64 7.31
C PRO A 28 16.83 6.89 6.28
N GLY A 29 15.86 7.59 5.67
CA GLY A 29 15.02 7.01 4.62
C GLY A 29 13.87 6.13 5.13
N ALA A 30 13.34 5.27 4.26
CA ALA A 30 12.17 4.44 4.55
C ALA A 30 12.23 3.07 3.88
N SER A 31 11.65 2.07 4.54
CA SER A 31 11.23 0.82 3.91
C SER A 31 9.84 0.99 3.31
N LEU A 32 9.65 0.50 2.09
CA LEU A 32 8.44 0.62 1.29
C LEU A 32 7.96 -0.79 0.98
N GLN A 33 6.76 -1.15 1.41
CA GLN A 33 6.17 -2.47 1.16
C GLN A 33 4.88 -2.28 0.36
N ALA A 34 4.83 -2.82 -0.85
CA ALA A 34 3.61 -2.88 -1.64
C ALA A 34 3.01 -4.29 -1.57
N HIS A 35 1.69 -4.33 -1.40
CA HIS A 35 0.87 -5.52 -1.58
C HIS A 35 -0.43 -5.07 -2.22
N LEU A 36 -0.50 -5.16 -3.55
CA LEU A 36 -1.63 -4.71 -4.36
C LEU A 36 -2.14 -5.88 -5.21
N ASP A 37 -3.42 -6.15 -5.14
CA ASP A 37 -4.17 -7.05 -5.99
C ASP A 37 -4.82 -6.24 -7.12
N LEU A 38 -4.54 -6.65 -8.36
CA LEU A 38 -5.01 -6.05 -9.59
C LEU A 38 -5.86 -7.03 -10.41
N SER A 39 -6.25 -8.18 -9.84
CA SER A 39 -7.08 -9.19 -10.52
C SER A 39 -8.43 -8.64 -10.97
N ALA A 40 -8.93 -7.61 -10.29
CA ALA A 40 -10.17 -6.92 -10.60
C ALA A 40 -9.97 -5.56 -11.30
N LEU A 41 -8.75 -5.26 -11.79
CA LEU A 41 -8.43 -3.98 -12.43
C LEU A 41 -9.40 -3.68 -13.58
N ASP A 42 -10.00 -2.50 -13.58
CA ASP A 42 -10.92 -2.02 -14.62
C ASP A 42 -10.14 -1.62 -15.87
N ILE A 43 -9.67 -2.64 -16.59
CA ILE A 43 -8.88 -2.50 -17.82
C ILE A 43 -9.66 -1.70 -18.88
N ASP A 44 -10.97 -1.90 -18.97
CA ASP A 44 -11.80 -1.22 -19.97
C ASP A 44 -11.88 0.28 -19.70
N ALA A 45 -12.05 0.70 -18.44
CA ALA A 45 -12.00 2.11 -18.08
C ALA A 45 -10.63 2.74 -18.35
N ILE A 46 -9.53 2.02 -18.09
CA ILE A 46 -8.18 2.51 -18.37
C ILE A 46 -7.96 2.67 -19.87
N LYS A 47 -8.36 1.68 -20.67
CA LYS A 47 -8.29 1.72 -22.15
C LYS A 47 -9.15 2.83 -22.76
N ALA A 48 -10.29 3.13 -22.14
CA ALA A 48 -11.13 4.26 -22.54
C ALA A 48 -10.54 5.62 -22.14
N PHE A 49 -9.68 5.64 -21.11
CA PHE A 49 -9.05 6.86 -20.61
C PHE A 49 -7.78 7.25 -21.38
N ASP A 50 -6.95 6.28 -21.76
CA ASP A 50 -5.74 6.50 -22.55
C ASP A 50 -5.63 5.43 -23.65
N ASP A 51 -5.65 5.89 -24.91
CA ASP A 51 -5.59 5.03 -26.09
C ASP A 51 -4.31 4.20 -26.16
N ASN A 52 -3.22 4.65 -25.53
CA ASN A 52 -1.95 3.91 -25.52
C ASN A 52 -2.02 2.63 -24.67
N CYS A 53 -3.03 2.49 -23.81
CA CYS A 53 -3.24 1.29 -22.99
C CYS A 53 -4.05 0.18 -23.70
N LYS A 54 -4.51 0.39 -24.93
CA LYS A 54 -5.44 -0.54 -25.62
C LYS A 54 -4.81 -1.86 -26.04
N ASP A 55 -3.58 -1.81 -26.51
CA ASP A 55 -2.99 -2.89 -27.31
C ASP A 55 -2.11 -3.86 -26.49
N GLU A 56 -1.71 -3.47 -25.27
CA GLU A 56 -0.80 -4.26 -24.44
C GLU A 56 -1.34 -4.43 -23.01
N PRO A 57 -1.05 -5.57 -22.34
CA PRO A 57 -1.34 -5.74 -20.93
C PRO A 57 -0.62 -4.69 -20.07
N ILE A 58 -1.29 -4.22 -19.03
CA ILE A 58 -0.67 -3.35 -18.03
C ILE A 58 0.19 -4.24 -17.11
N ALA A 59 1.45 -4.42 -17.49
CA ALA A 59 2.38 -5.29 -16.78
C ALA A 59 3.18 -4.58 -15.67
N ALA A 60 3.16 -3.25 -15.64
CA ALA A 60 3.91 -2.47 -14.67
C ALA A 60 3.23 -1.14 -14.34
N PHE A 61 3.57 -0.62 -13.16
CA PHE A 61 3.16 0.70 -12.70
C PHE A 61 4.36 1.53 -12.28
N LYS A 62 4.39 2.80 -12.72
CA LYS A 62 5.18 3.82 -12.05
C LYS A 62 4.42 4.33 -10.84
N TRP A 63 5.15 4.85 -9.87
CA TRP A 63 4.69 5.23 -8.55
C TRP A 63 5.53 6.40 -8.05
N HIS A 64 4.85 7.43 -7.58
CA HIS A 64 5.46 8.69 -7.15
C HIS A 64 4.70 9.31 -5.97
N ILE A 65 5.39 10.15 -5.21
CA ILE A 65 4.77 11.03 -4.22
C ILE A 65 4.41 12.34 -4.92
N HIS A 66 3.13 12.70 -4.89
CA HIS A 66 2.64 13.98 -5.40
C HIS A 66 2.16 14.89 -4.28
N THR A 67 2.13 16.21 -4.53
CA THR A 67 2.10 17.22 -3.45
C THR A 67 0.75 17.89 -3.19
N LYS A 68 -0.31 17.53 -3.90
CA LYS A 68 -1.66 18.08 -3.70
C LYS A 68 -2.68 16.99 -3.41
N TRP A 69 -3.71 17.37 -2.67
CA TRP A 69 -4.91 16.56 -2.53
C TRP A 69 -6.14 17.45 -2.45
N HIS A 70 -6.84 17.58 -3.56
CA HIS A 70 -8.08 18.38 -3.64
C HIS A 70 -9.30 17.49 -3.75
N ARG A 71 -9.48 16.60 -2.78
CA ARG A 71 -10.60 15.66 -2.74
C ARG A 71 -11.09 15.43 -1.32
N SER A 72 -12.37 15.11 -1.19
CA SER A 72 -12.97 14.66 0.06
C SER A 72 -12.72 13.18 0.36
N SER A 73 -12.56 12.34 -0.68
CA SER A 73 -12.18 10.94 -0.54
C SER A 73 -10.69 10.80 -0.19
N SER A 74 -10.31 9.68 0.42
CA SER A 74 -8.90 9.35 0.72
C SER A 74 -8.15 8.73 -0.46
N MET A 75 -8.87 8.40 -1.53
CA MET A 75 -8.31 7.78 -2.73
C MET A 75 -9.06 8.21 -3.99
N GLY A 76 -8.54 7.83 -5.13
CA GLY A 76 -9.09 8.17 -6.43
C GLY A 76 -8.69 7.24 -7.56
N PHE A 77 -9.45 7.35 -8.65
CA PHE A 77 -9.23 6.65 -9.91
C PHE A 77 -9.30 7.63 -11.10
N LEU A 78 -8.41 7.47 -12.09
CA LEU A 78 -8.33 8.22 -13.35
C LEU A 78 -8.36 9.75 -13.17
N LYS A 79 -9.43 10.43 -13.63
CA LYS A 79 -9.63 11.89 -13.44
C LYS A 79 -9.56 12.31 -11.99
N GLY A 80 -9.92 11.38 -11.11
CA GLY A 80 -9.75 11.51 -9.69
C GLY A 80 -8.32 11.74 -9.21
N CYS A 81 -7.34 11.35 -10.00
CA CYS A 81 -5.90 11.51 -9.75
C CYS A 81 -5.26 12.50 -10.73
N SER A 82 -6.06 13.37 -11.35
CA SER A 82 -5.59 14.39 -12.29
C SER A 82 -4.50 15.30 -11.70
N LEU A 83 -3.83 16.05 -12.57
CA LEU A 83 -2.87 17.08 -12.16
C LEU A 83 -3.47 18.10 -11.19
N GLU A 84 -4.73 18.48 -11.39
CA GLU A 84 -5.45 19.40 -10.52
C GLU A 84 -5.62 18.85 -9.10
N ASN A 85 -5.93 17.56 -8.99
CA ASN A 85 -6.25 16.90 -7.72
C ASN A 85 -5.00 16.45 -6.97
N ALA A 86 -4.06 15.82 -7.68
CA ALA A 86 -2.88 15.18 -7.08
C ALA A 86 -1.64 16.08 -7.12
N GLY A 87 -1.56 17.04 -8.03
CA GLY A 87 -0.38 17.88 -8.21
C GLY A 87 0.76 17.19 -8.96
N ASN A 88 1.95 17.78 -8.83
CA ASN A 88 3.20 17.31 -9.43
C ASN A 88 4.02 16.53 -8.39
N HIS A 89 5.14 15.95 -8.83
CA HIS A 89 6.03 15.16 -7.99
C HIS A 89 6.69 16.04 -6.92
N TYR A 90 6.84 15.50 -5.72
CA TYR A 90 7.57 16.16 -4.64
C TYR A 90 9.06 16.28 -4.99
N ASP A 91 9.58 17.51 -5.06
CA ASP A 91 10.94 17.78 -5.53
C ASP A 91 11.64 18.93 -4.76
N PRO A 92 11.82 18.78 -3.44
CA PRO A 92 12.42 19.83 -2.61
C PRO A 92 13.88 20.16 -2.96
N ASP A 93 14.56 19.27 -3.71
CA ASP A 93 15.97 19.42 -4.09
C ASP A 93 16.18 20.02 -5.48
N PHE A 94 15.09 20.33 -6.21
CA PHE A 94 15.16 20.83 -7.58
C PHE A 94 15.94 19.88 -8.51
N ALA A 95 15.61 18.58 -8.46
CA ALA A 95 16.09 17.63 -9.45
C ALA A 95 15.47 17.92 -10.84
N CYS A 96 14.32 18.59 -10.87
CA CYS A 96 13.71 19.20 -12.05
C CYS A 96 13.37 18.20 -13.17
N GLY A 97 12.80 17.06 -12.78
CA GLY A 97 12.19 16.17 -13.76
C GLY A 97 10.97 16.80 -14.43
N PRO A 98 10.47 16.20 -15.53
CA PRO A 98 9.37 16.78 -16.32
C PRO A 98 8.08 17.04 -15.54
N ASN A 99 7.90 16.34 -14.41
CA ASN A 99 6.73 16.45 -13.55
C ASN A 99 7.08 17.01 -12.15
N SER A 100 8.24 17.63 -11.98
CA SER A 100 8.62 18.31 -10.74
C SER A 100 7.59 19.36 -10.36
N GLU A 101 7.29 19.51 -9.07
CA GLU A 101 6.46 20.62 -8.57
C GLU A 101 7.09 22.00 -8.84
N HIS A 102 8.41 22.02 -9.09
CA HIS A 102 9.19 23.21 -9.40
C HIS A 102 9.53 23.36 -10.89
N ILE A 103 8.94 22.55 -11.79
CA ILE A 103 9.32 22.56 -13.21
C ILE A 103 9.20 23.93 -13.91
N LYS A 104 8.39 24.85 -13.37
CA LYS A 104 8.23 26.21 -13.89
C LYS A 104 9.17 27.24 -13.26
N ASP A 105 9.90 26.87 -12.21
CA ASP A 105 10.81 27.76 -11.51
C ASP A 105 12.08 27.96 -12.34
N ASP A 106 12.67 29.16 -12.27
CA ASP A 106 13.90 29.49 -12.99
C ASP A 106 15.06 28.52 -12.68
N LYS A 107 15.06 27.95 -11.46
CA LYS A 107 16.04 26.95 -11.02
C LYS A 107 16.03 25.67 -11.88
N CYS A 108 14.94 25.38 -12.59
CA CYS A 108 14.79 24.17 -13.39
C CYS A 108 15.08 24.36 -14.89
N LYS A 109 15.32 25.57 -15.38
CA LYS A 109 15.44 25.85 -16.82
C LYS A 109 16.54 25.07 -17.54
N ASP A 110 17.69 24.89 -16.90
CA ASP A 110 18.87 24.24 -17.49
C ASP A 110 19.28 22.94 -16.77
N VAL A 111 18.42 22.42 -15.91
CA VAL A 111 18.69 21.20 -15.15
C VAL A 111 18.32 19.99 -16.00
N LYS A 112 19.31 19.14 -16.30
CA LYS A 112 19.07 17.88 -17.00
C LYS A 112 18.66 16.81 -16.00
N TYR A 113 17.41 16.37 -16.07
CA TYR A 113 16.94 15.24 -15.28
C TYR A 113 17.53 13.91 -15.81
N THR A 114 18.30 13.23 -14.97
CA THR A 114 18.94 11.94 -15.31
C THR A 114 18.64 10.85 -14.31
N CYS A 115 17.52 10.96 -13.60
CA CYS A 115 17.15 9.97 -12.59
C CYS A 115 17.02 8.57 -13.20
N ASN A 116 17.71 7.64 -12.56
CA ASN A 116 17.60 6.20 -12.76
C ASN A 116 18.29 5.51 -11.55
N PRO A 117 18.09 4.20 -11.32
CA PRO A 117 18.64 3.54 -10.14
C PRO A 117 20.17 3.61 -10.05
N GLN A 118 20.89 3.67 -11.19
CA GLN A 118 22.34 3.79 -11.18
C GLN A 118 22.81 5.19 -10.78
N ALA A 119 22.17 6.23 -11.32
CA ALA A 119 22.48 7.62 -10.99
C ALA A 119 22.10 7.94 -9.52
N TYR A 120 20.94 7.47 -9.08
CA TYR A 120 20.45 7.62 -7.70
C TYR A 120 21.45 7.07 -6.67
N ARG A 121 22.00 5.86 -6.90
CA ARG A 121 23.01 5.26 -6.00
C ARG A 121 24.28 6.10 -5.88
N LYS A 122 24.64 6.88 -6.89
CA LYS A 122 25.83 7.74 -6.89
C LYS A 122 25.54 9.11 -6.25
N ASN A 123 24.38 9.67 -6.55
CA ASN A 123 23.93 10.95 -6.02
C ASN A 123 22.40 10.95 -5.91
N PRO A 124 21.83 10.84 -4.71
CA PRO A 124 20.38 10.80 -4.52
C PRO A 124 19.63 12.03 -5.07
N LYS A 125 20.28 13.20 -5.11
CA LYS A 125 19.69 14.48 -5.53
C LYS A 125 19.47 14.62 -7.04
N VAL A 126 19.93 13.67 -7.85
CA VAL A 126 19.64 13.66 -9.29
C VAL A 126 18.22 13.17 -9.61
N CYS A 127 17.53 12.66 -8.59
CA CYS A 127 16.16 12.21 -8.64
C CYS A 127 15.29 13.14 -7.81
N GLU A 128 14.09 13.41 -8.32
CA GLU A 128 13.06 14.06 -7.50
C GLU A 128 12.82 13.17 -6.28
N ARG A 129 12.67 13.78 -5.10
CA ARG A 129 12.54 12.99 -3.87
C ARG A 129 11.26 12.15 -3.87
N GLY A 130 10.23 12.59 -4.60
CA GLY A 130 9.00 11.86 -4.87
C GLY A 130 9.07 10.84 -6.02
N ASP A 131 10.13 10.81 -6.83
CA ASP A 131 10.24 9.87 -7.97
C ASP A 131 10.74 8.49 -7.54
N LEU A 132 9.85 7.70 -6.95
CA LEU A 132 10.19 6.36 -6.45
C LEU A 132 10.49 5.38 -7.58
N SER A 133 9.83 5.52 -8.73
CA SER A 133 10.09 4.67 -9.90
C SER A 133 11.46 4.90 -10.52
N GLY A 134 11.86 6.16 -10.68
CA GLY A 134 13.19 6.51 -11.16
C GLY A 134 14.29 6.04 -10.21
N LYS A 135 14.04 6.04 -8.90
CA LYS A 135 15.00 5.59 -7.87
C LYS A 135 15.07 4.06 -7.73
N LEU A 136 13.92 3.40 -7.66
CA LEU A 136 13.77 2.02 -7.17
C LEU A 136 13.27 1.05 -8.24
N GLY A 137 12.89 1.55 -9.41
CA GLY A 137 12.26 0.79 -10.48
C GLY A 137 10.72 0.83 -10.42
N GLU A 138 10.12 0.43 -11.53
CA GLU A 138 8.67 0.29 -11.69
C GLU A 138 8.16 -0.92 -10.91
N MET A 139 6.94 -0.82 -10.38
CA MET A 139 6.27 -1.96 -9.76
C MET A 139 5.83 -2.94 -10.84
N GLN A 140 6.33 -4.17 -10.81
CA GLN A 140 5.96 -5.21 -11.76
C GLN A 140 4.71 -5.96 -11.28
N VAL A 141 3.77 -6.19 -12.18
CA VAL A 141 2.59 -7.02 -11.94
C VAL A 141 2.94 -8.46 -12.31
N VAL A 142 2.88 -9.37 -11.34
CA VAL A 142 3.11 -10.80 -11.53
C VAL A 142 1.85 -11.54 -11.08
N ASP A 143 1.24 -12.29 -11.99
CA ASP A 143 -0.01 -13.04 -11.73
C ASP A 143 -1.14 -12.18 -11.12
N GLY A 144 -1.26 -10.94 -11.61
CA GLY A 144 -2.28 -9.99 -11.17
C GLY A 144 -1.96 -9.30 -9.83
N VAL A 145 -0.76 -9.48 -9.28
CA VAL A 145 -0.36 -8.94 -7.98
C VAL A 145 0.93 -8.14 -8.08
N ILE A 146 1.03 -7.05 -7.31
CA ILE A 146 2.29 -6.37 -6.99
C ILE A 146 2.60 -6.66 -5.53
N ALA A 147 3.63 -7.47 -5.27
CA ALA A 147 4.11 -7.76 -3.93
C ALA A 147 5.64 -7.59 -3.87
N HIS A 148 6.11 -6.52 -3.24
CA HIS A 148 7.55 -6.29 -3.12
C HIS A 148 7.90 -5.36 -1.97
N THR A 149 9.16 -5.40 -1.54
CA THR A 149 9.72 -4.49 -0.54
C THR A 149 10.95 -3.79 -1.11
N TRP A 150 10.97 -2.47 -1.00
CA TRP A 150 12.10 -1.63 -1.35
C TRP A 150 12.61 -0.88 -0.13
N TYR A 151 13.83 -0.37 -0.23
CA TYR A 151 14.35 0.60 0.72
C TYR A 151 14.90 1.81 -0.03
N ASP A 152 14.45 2.99 0.39
CA ASP A 152 14.88 4.28 -0.15
C ASP A 152 15.59 5.08 0.93
N ALA A 153 16.91 5.21 0.80
CA ALA A 153 17.76 5.94 1.75
C ALA A 153 17.47 7.44 1.76
N TYR A 154 16.84 7.95 0.70
CA TYR A 154 16.54 9.36 0.47
C TYR A 154 15.03 9.60 0.36
N TYR A 155 14.23 8.74 1.00
CA TYR A 155 12.80 8.95 1.15
C TYR A 155 12.55 10.20 2.00
N PRO A 156 11.50 11.00 1.72
CA PRO A 156 11.18 12.20 2.52
C PRO A 156 11.08 11.89 4.02
N SER A 157 11.53 12.82 4.86
CA SER A 157 11.44 12.66 6.31
C SER A 157 10.00 12.80 6.80
N MET A 158 9.74 12.40 8.05
CA MET A 158 8.40 12.55 8.65
C MET A 158 8.01 14.02 8.83
N GLN A 159 8.99 14.92 9.00
CA GLN A 159 8.72 16.35 9.19
C GLN A 159 8.31 17.05 7.89
N GLU A 160 8.58 16.42 6.74
CA GLU A 160 8.23 16.94 5.42
C GLU A 160 6.84 16.50 4.98
N GLU A 161 6.32 15.39 5.53
CA GLU A 161 5.01 14.87 5.15
C GLU A 161 3.89 15.86 5.46
N THR A 162 2.97 16.00 4.51
CA THR A 162 1.77 16.81 4.68
C THR A 162 0.52 15.96 4.40
N PRO A 163 -0.64 16.31 4.97
CA PRO A 163 -1.91 15.65 4.64
C PRO A 163 -2.32 15.76 3.16
N HIS A 164 -1.69 16.65 2.40
CA HIS A 164 -1.97 16.83 0.98
C HIS A 164 -1.12 15.92 0.08
N TRP A 165 -0.15 15.20 0.63
CA TRP A 165 0.63 14.27 -0.18
C TRP A 165 -0.16 13.01 -0.49
N ASN A 166 0.04 12.51 -1.70
CA ASN A 166 -0.56 11.26 -2.14
C ASN A 166 0.49 10.38 -2.84
N MET A 167 0.31 9.06 -2.71
CA MET A 167 1.00 8.07 -3.50
C MET A 167 0.18 7.83 -4.76
N LEU A 168 0.75 8.11 -5.93
CA LEU A 168 0.07 8.00 -7.21
C LEU A 168 0.69 6.89 -8.06
N LEU A 169 -0.15 6.02 -8.58
CA LEU A 169 0.18 4.93 -9.48
C LEU A 169 -0.16 5.34 -10.92
N HIS A 170 0.82 5.16 -11.81
CA HIS A 170 0.65 5.31 -13.23
C HIS A 170 0.81 3.96 -13.93
N ALA A 171 -0.15 3.55 -14.75
CA ALA A 171 0.05 2.37 -15.59
C ALA A 171 1.14 2.65 -16.62
N VAL A 172 1.99 1.69 -16.91
CA VAL A 172 2.94 1.78 -18.03
C VAL A 172 2.24 1.28 -19.29
N CYS A 173 1.92 2.20 -20.20
CA CYS A 173 1.21 1.92 -21.44
C CYS A 173 2.04 2.38 -22.64
N LYS A 174 2.77 1.46 -23.27
CA LYS A 174 3.72 1.78 -24.35
C LYS A 174 4.69 2.91 -23.94
N ASN A 175 4.47 4.11 -24.47
CA ASN A 175 5.28 5.30 -24.23
C ASN A 175 4.60 6.34 -23.32
N THR A 176 3.41 6.06 -22.80
CA THR A 176 2.71 6.93 -21.84
C THR A 176 2.58 6.27 -20.47
N THR A 177 2.37 7.12 -19.46
CA THR A 177 2.15 6.68 -18.08
C THR A 177 0.97 7.44 -17.47
N PRO A 178 -0.28 7.13 -17.87
CA PRO A 178 -1.46 7.83 -17.36
C PRO A 178 -1.62 7.63 -15.85
N ARG A 179 -2.22 8.61 -15.17
CA ARG A 179 -2.49 8.58 -13.73
C ARG A 179 -3.70 7.70 -13.46
N ILE A 180 -3.49 6.52 -12.86
CA ILE A 180 -4.55 5.51 -12.71
C ILE A 180 -5.19 5.56 -11.34
N ALA A 181 -4.41 5.43 -10.28
CA ALA A 181 -4.94 5.41 -8.92
C ALA A 181 -4.05 6.24 -7.99
N CYS A 182 -4.63 6.78 -6.94
CA CYS A 182 -3.92 7.60 -5.98
C CYS A 182 -4.58 7.50 -4.61
N ALA A 183 -3.79 7.60 -3.55
CA ALA A 183 -4.28 7.58 -2.19
C ALA A 183 -3.46 8.51 -1.30
N ILE A 184 -4.08 9.09 -0.26
CA ILE A 184 -3.37 9.81 0.80
C ILE A 184 -2.89 8.86 1.89
N ALA A 185 -1.87 9.30 2.63
CA ALA A 185 -1.35 8.55 3.75
C ALA A 185 -2.37 8.53 4.90
N THR A 186 -2.61 7.33 5.44
CA THR A 186 -3.28 7.15 6.72
C THR A 186 -2.28 6.61 7.75
N PRO A 187 -2.42 6.96 9.04
CA PRO A 187 -1.60 6.33 10.08
C PRO A 187 -1.77 4.82 10.03
N SER A 188 -0.65 4.09 9.93
CA SER A 188 -0.70 2.63 10.08
C SER A 188 -0.94 2.35 11.55
N THR A 189 -2.17 2.11 11.95
CA THR A 189 -2.43 1.53 13.26
C THR A 189 -1.77 0.15 13.25
N ASN A 190 -0.92 -0.13 14.23
CA ASN A 190 -0.39 -1.47 14.46
C ASN A 190 -1.51 -2.37 15.03
N TYR A 191 -2.67 -2.40 14.40
CA TYR A 191 -3.62 -3.48 14.61
C TYR A 191 -3.15 -4.64 13.76
N ASP A 192 -2.11 -5.29 14.25
CA ASP A 192 -1.82 -6.66 13.89
C ASP A 192 -3.02 -7.48 14.37
N GLY A 193 -3.89 -7.90 13.44
CA GLY A 193 -5.06 -8.74 13.75
C GLY A 193 -4.69 -10.05 14.46
N THR A 194 -3.40 -10.38 14.46
CA THR A 194 -2.79 -11.48 15.22
C THR A 194 -2.88 -11.28 16.74
N TYR A 195 -2.63 -10.09 17.29
CA TYR A 195 -2.71 -9.87 18.75
C TYR A 195 -4.15 -9.99 19.28
N ALA A 196 -5.14 -9.47 18.54
CA ALA A 196 -6.54 -9.62 18.88
C ALA A 196 -6.97 -11.10 18.83
N SER A 197 -6.44 -11.86 17.86
CA SER A 197 -6.72 -13.29 17.70
C SER A 197 -6.16 -14.13 18.84
N TRP A 198 -4.93 -13.87 19.32
CA TRP A 198 -4.36 -14.63 20.43
C TRP A 198 -5.03 -14.34 21.78
N VAL A 199 -5.50 -13.11 22.00
CA VAL A 199 -6.31 -12.79 23.19
C VAL A 199 -7.64 -13.54 23.14
N ILE A 200 -8.29 -13.59 21.98
CA ILE A 200 -9.52 -14.38 21.78
C ILE A 200 -9.24 -15.87 22.00
N VAL A 201 -8.15 -16.41 21.45
CA VAL A 201 -7.73 -17.81 21.66
C VAL A 201 -7.50 -18.09 23.15
N ALA A 202 -6.81 -17.21 23.87
CA ALA A 202 -6.56 -17.38 25.30
C ALA A 202 -7.86 -17.35 26.14
N VAL A 203 -8.79 -16.45 25.81
CA VAL A 203 -10.11 -16.38 26.45
C VAL A 203 -10.93 -17.64 26.18
N LEU A 204 -10.92 -18.14 24.95
CA LEU A 204 -11.62 -19.36 24.56
C LEU A 204 -11.03 -20.61 25.23
N ILE A 205 -9.70 -20.71 25.35
CA ILE A 205 -9.03 -21.78 26.10
C ILE A 205 -9.37 -21.70 27.60
N ALA A 206 -9.34 -20.51 28.20
CA ALA A 206 -9.71 -20.33 29.60
C ALA A 206 -11.18 -20.71 29.87
N ALA A 207 -12.09 -20.38 28.95
CA ALA A 207 -13.49 -20.79 29.03
C ALA A 207 -13.64 -22.32 28.94
N LEU A 208 -12.90 -23.00 28.06
CA LEU A 208 -12.88 -24.46 27.96
C LEU A 208 -12.35 -25.11 29.25
N LEU A 209 -11.27 -24.58 29.83
CA LEU A 209 -10.70 -25.09 31.08
C LEU A 209 -11.65 -24.87 32.27
N GLY A 210 -12.32 -23.72 32.33
CA GLY A 210 -13.37 -23.44 33.32
C GLY A 210 -14.53 -24.43 33.20
N LEU A 211 -15.04 -24.67 31.99
CA LEU A 211 -16.09 -25.66 31.72
C LEU A 211 -15.65 -27.09 32.04
N HIS A 212 -14.37 -27.43 31.83
CA HIS A 212 -13.80 -28.71 32.23
C HIS A 212 -13.73 -28.85 33.77
N HIS A 213 -13.34 -27.80 34.50
CA HIS A 213 -13.27 -27.85 35.97
C HIS A 213 -14.64 -27.84 36.65
N VAL A 214 -15.69 -27.34 35.99
CA VAL A 214 -17.08 -27.40 36.48
C VAL A 214 -17.73 -28.78 36.21
N ARG A 215 -17.00 -29.76 35.65
CA ARG A 215 -17.46 -31.17 35.58
C ARG A 215 -17.58 -31.75 36.98
N HIS A 216 -18.77 -31.63 37.57
CA HIS A 216 -19.18 -32.38 38.75
C HIS A 216 -19.27 -33.89 38.42
N PRO A 217 -18.83 -34.81 39.30
CA PRO A 217 -18.78 -36.25 39.01
C PRO A 217 -20.13 -36.96 38.80
N ILE A 218 -21.26 -36.26 38.90
CA ILE A 218 -22.58 -36.90 39.12
C ILE A 218 -23.61 -36.58 38.01
N LEU A 219 -23.34 -35.67 37.08
CA LEU A 219 -24.36 -35.28 36.08
C LEU A 219 -23.85 -35.36 34.63
N PHE A 220 -23.81 -36.58 34.10
CA PHE A 220 -23.71 -36.87 32.66
C PHE A 220 -24.99 -36.51 31.86
N LYS A 221 -25.66 -35.41 32.20
CA LYS A 221 -26.89 -34.96 31.54
C LYS A 221 -26.99 -33.43 31.53
N TYR A 222 -26.07 -32.75 30.85
CA TYR A 222 -26.30 -31.37 30.41
C TYR A 222 -25.87 -31.22 28.94
N TYR A 223 -26.88 -31.15 28.07
CA TYR A 223 -26.77 -30.92 26.63
C TYR A 223 -26.22 -29.54 26.21
N PRO A 224 -26.35 -28.41 26.97
CA PRO A 224 -25.82 -27.13 26.49
C PRO A 224 -24.29 -27.03 26.54
N THR A 225 -23.62 -27.82 27.39
CA THR A 225 -22.16 -27.79 27.54
C THR A 225 -21.44 -28.33 26.29
N ASN A 226 -22.02 -29.32 25.61
CA ASN A 226 -21.42 -29.90 24.40
C ASN A 226 -21.49 -28.96 23.20
N VAL A 227 -22.57 -28.18 23.07
CA VAL A 227 -22.74 -27.22 21.98
C VAL A 227 -21.78 -26.03 22.17
N VAL A 228 -21.63 -25.53 23.39
CA VAL A 228 -20.67 -24.45 23.69
C VAL A 228 -19.23 -24.91 23.48
N VAL A 229 -18.88 -26.12 23.94
CA VAL A 229 -17.54 -26.68 23.70
C VAL A 229 -17.28 -26.88 22.20
N ALA A 230 -18.24 -27.42 21.45
CA ALA A 230 -18.10 -27.62 20.00
C ALA A 230 -17.97 -26.27 19.25
N ALA A 231 -18.75 -25.25 19.63
CA ALA A 231 -18.64 -23.92 19.05
C ALA A 231 -17.29 -23.27 19.34
N VAL A 232 -16.79 -23.37 20.58
CA VAL A 232 -15.49 -22.82 20.96
C VAL A 232 -14.34 -23.52 20.22
N VAL A 233 -14.38 -24.86 20.12
CA VAL A 233 -13.38 -25.63 19.35
C VAL A 233 -13.44 -25.28 17.86
N GLY A 234 -14.63 -25.09 17.29
CA GLY A 234 -14.80 -24.67 15.89
C GLY A 234 -14.21 -23.28 15.62
N ILE A 235 -14.45 -22.31 16.51
CA ILE A 235 -13.88 -20.97 16.41
C ILE A 235 -12.37 -21.00 16.55
N LEU A 236 -11.82 -21.76 17.51
CA LEU A 236 -10.38 -21.95 17.67
C LEU A 236 -9.76 -22.57 16.42
N GLY A 237 -10.40 -23.59 15.83
CA GLY A 237 -9.94 -24.21 14.59
C GLY A 237 -9.91 -23.24 13.41
N LEU A 238 -10.94 -22.39 13.27
CA LEU A 238 -10.99 -21.33 12.25
C LEU A 238 -9.88 -20.29 12.43
N LEU A 239 -9.63 -19.83 13.67
CA LEU A 239 -8.57 -18.86 13.96
C LEU A 239 -7.17 -19.44 13.72
N VAL A 240 -6.95 -20.70 14.10
CA VAL A 240 -5.69 -21.42 13.82
C VAL A 240 -5.53 -21.66 12.31
N TYR A 241 -6.59 -22.00 11.58
CA TYR A 241 -6.56 -22.16 10.13
C TYR A 241 -6.24 -20.84 9.42
N GLN A 242 -6.87 -19.72 9.81
CA GLN A 242 -6.53 -18.40 9.27
C GLN A 242 -5.05 -18.08 9.50
N TYR A 243 -4.53 -18.31 10.71
CA TYR A 243 -3.13 -18.03 11.04
C TYR A 243 -2.12 -18.93 10.31
N PHE A 244 -2.36 -20.25 10.27
CA PHE A 244 -1.40 -21.19 9.69
C PHE A 244 -1.58 -21.42 8.20
N VAL A 245 -2.75 -21.21 7.62
CA VAL A 245 -2.96 -21.51 6.19
C VAL A 245 -3.02 -20.24 5.36
N ILE A 246 -3.65 -19.17 5.87
CA ILE A 246 -3.79 -17.93 5.12
C ILE A 246 -2.60 -17.00 5.39
N ASP A 247 -2.23 -16.77 6.66
CA ASP A 247 -1.14 -15.84 6.98
C ASP A 247 0.27 -16.44 6.78
N SER A 248 0.43 -17.77 6.82
CA SER A 248 1.76 -18.41 6.65
C SER A 248 2.11 -18.81 5.21
N THR A 249 1.18 -18.59 4.27
CA THR A 249 1.43 -18.71 2.83
C THR A 249 1.63 -17.34 2.14
N ILE A 250 1.80 -16.27 2.93
CA ILE A 250 2.10 -14.89 2.49
C ILE A 250 3.53 -14.52 2.88
#